data_AF-A0A6V8K7K6-F1
#
_entry.id   AF-A0A6V8K7K6-F1
#
_cell.length_a   1.000
_cell.length_b   1.000
_cell.length_c   1.000
_cell.angle_alpha   90.00
_cell.angle_beta   90.00
_cell.angle_gamma   90.00
#
_symmetry.space_group_name_H-M   'P 1'
#
loop_
_entity.id
_entity.type
_entity.pdbx_description
1 polymer ?
#
loop_
_entity_poly.entity_id
_entity_poly.type
_entity_poly.pdbx_seq_one_letter_code
_entity_poly.pdbx_strand_id
1 'polypeptide(L)'
;MKASFERRRIIALAALVCVAAGSAAGLTTGLVSCTPADKLVEARPLSASEAERLAGMRARNFKDGRVGVRATLGKPGAEIKLAGWIDWRRPLAYLAATAPAPGPDDGLLQAVPGIIATRPGRADGGLPPQAPPGKDWRVRPSTATSAHPAPIDSFVALLFAIASDKPDQAELLARSDSRWLGTDRIADRTVDVLLGPAVPPQPKPTATPTRSLRPSPSPKRSAVGPASPTPGPNSLAAMGGAVRYWLDGDGRLHRFEALLTKDLPVKVDLTREERPELVAIDALGGRSTKPRQVTPDEAAALALMRQRNRAAGGGRITLTVPMLPAGMLLATGWLDWRETVAYIGAYDMDKKDERVLMRANRTGVTVRNDGFTAGKLPPLPPPSGGWQAIPWSARGDALGGLDLDLLLNEALAVSGTGKDDAQALREAALWLRRDTLGGGPVNVYEIAKGADVGGARGAARIRYWMDRAGVLRRLELRTRTGAFAQLDITPGDVPTLSRPRL
;
A
#
# COMPACT_ATOMS: atom_id res chain seq x y z
N MET A 1 40.17 -60.48 25.41
CA MET A 1 39.75 -59.32 24.57
C MET A 1 38.35 -58.74 24.88
N LYS A 2 37.59 -59.17 25.91
CA LYS A 2 36.31 -58.49 26.27
C LYS A 2 36.48 -57.31 27.27
N ALA A 3 37.46 -57.35 28.16
CA ALA A 3 37.63 -56.33 29.22
C ALA A 3 38.09 -54.93 28.75
N SER A 4 38.72 -54.81 27.58
CA SER A 4 39.16 -53.51 27.03
C SER A 4 38.05 -52.71 26.33
N PHE A 5 36.95 -53.38 25.95
CA PHE A 5 35.79 -52.73 25.32
C PHE A 5 34.88 -52.07 26.38
N GLU A 6 34.70 -52.73 27.53
CA GLU A 6 33.99 -52.21 28.70
C GLU A 6 34.58 -50.88 29.20
N ARG A 7 35.90 -50.81 29.41
CA ARG A 7 36.57 -49.56 29.85
C ARG A 7 36.37 -48.39 28.87
N ARG A 8 36.34 -48.65 27.55
CA ARG A 8 36.08 -47.59 26.55
C ARG A 8 34.62 -47.13 26.56
N ARG A 9 33.66 -48.03 26.82
CA ARG A 9 32.24 -47.65 27.03
C ARG A 9 32.03 -46.82 28.30
N ILE A 10 32.67 -47.18 29.42
CA ILE A 10 32.55 -46.45 30.68
C ILE A 10 33.16 -45.04 30.57
N ILE A 11 34.31 -44.89 29.91
CA ILE A 11 34.92 -43.56 29.66
C ILE A 11 34.07 -42.73 28.69
N ALA A 12 33.48 -43.34 27.66
CA ALA A 12 32.55 -42.63 26.75
C ALA A 12 31.26 -42.19 27.46
N LEU A 13 30.71 -42.99 28.38
CA LEU A 13 29.55 -42.63 29.19
C LEU A 13 29.87 -41.53 30.21
N ALA A 14 31.04 -41.57 30.86
CA ALA A 14 31.49 -40.50 31.75
C ALA A 14 31.67 -39.16 31.00
N ALA A 15 32.23 -39.19 29.79
CA ALA A 15 32.33 -38.00 28.94
C ALA A 15 30.94 -37.47 28.52
N LEU A 16 29.98 -38.35 28.23
CA LEU A 16 28.61 -37.94 27.89
C LEU A 16 27.88 -37.32 29.09
N VAL A 17 28.10 -37.84 30.31
CA VAL A 17 27.50 -37.30 31.55
C VAL A 17 28.11 -35.94 31.92
N CYS A 18 29.41 -35.72 31.70
CA CYS A 18 30.00 -34.39 31.91
C CYS A 18 29.56 -33.35 30.86
N VAL A 19 29.26 -33.74 29.61
CA VAL A 19 28.67 -32.83 28.62
C VAL A 19 27.17 -32.58 28.89
N ALA A 20 26.44 -33.57 29.42
CA ALA A 20 25.06 -33.40 29.86
C ALA A 20 24.95 -32.51 31.12
N ALA A 21 25.90 -32.60 32.06
CA ALA A 21 25.97 -31.72 33.22
C ALA A 21 26.46 -30.29 32.89
N GLY A 22 27.26 -30.12 31.83
CA GLY A 22 27.67 -28.80 31.32
C GLY A 22 26.62 -28.08 30.48
N SER A 23 25.61 -28.80 29.99
CA SER A 23 24.57 -28.29 29.09
C SER A 23 23.22 -28.04 29.80
N ALA A 24 23.18 -28.20 31.13
CA ALA A 24 22.01 -27.98 31.99
C ALA A 24 22.10 -26.68 32.82
N ALA A 25 22.89 -25.69 32.38
CA ALA A 25 23.02 -24.37 33.00
C ALA A 25 22.50 -23.21 32.12
N GLY A 26 21.93 -23.51 30.94
CA GLY A 26 21.47 -22.50 29.96
C GLY A 26 19.95 -22.42 29.71
N LEU A 27 19.16 -23.37 30.23
CA LEU A 27 17.74 -23.53 29.87
C LEU A 27 16.80 -23.85 31.06
N THR A 28 17.06 -23.27 32.22
CA THR A 28 16.10 -23.26 33.36
C THR A 28 16.10 -21.93 34.13
N THR A 29 15.84 -20.81 33.44
CA THR A 29 15.40 -19.55 34.07
C THR A 29 13.90 -19.33 33.89
N GLY A 30 13.14 -20.42 33.95
CA GLY A 30 11.69 -20.40 34.13
C GLY A 30 11.32 -20.59 35.59
N LEU A 31 11.44 -19.53 36.40
CA LEU A 31 10.80 -19.46 37.71
C LEU A 31 10.63 -17.99 38.14
N VAL A 32 9.44 -17.70 38.68
CA VAL A 32 9.01 -16.43 39.28
C VAL A 32 9.06 -15.20 38.36
N SER A 33 7.92 -14.92 37.71
CA SER A 33 7.53 -13.54 37.41
C SER A 33 7.25 -12.79 38.72
N CYS A 34 8.30 -12.46 39.46
CA CYS A 34 8.26 -11.31 40.34
C CYS A 34 8.07 -10.10 39.43
N THR A 35 6.86 -9.54 39.39
CA THR A 35 6.64 -8.20 38.86
C THR A 35 7.47 -7.21 39.69
N PRO A 36 8.48 -6.53 39.13
CA PRO A 36 8.92 -5.29 39.70
C PRO A 36 7.90 -4.23 39.24
N ALA A 37 6.79 -4.16 39.96
CA ALA A 37 6.07 -2.90 40.03
C ALA A 37 6.93 -1.93 40.86
N ASP A 38 7.99 -1.39 40.24
CA ASP A 38 8.62 -0.10 40.61
C ASP A 38 9.85 0.21 39.75
N LYS A 39 9.67 1.17 38.82
CA LYS A 39 10.50 2.37 38.61
C LYS A 39 10.14 3.15 37.33
N LEU A 40 8.84 3.20 37.00
CA LEU A 40 8.32 4.42 36.39
C LEU A 40 8.22 5.45 37.53
N VAL A 41 9.23 6.32 37.61
CA VAL A 41 9.21 7.50 38.49
C VAL A 41 7.98 8.34 38.14
N GLU A 42 7.40 9.04 39.13
CA GLU A 42 6.19 9.87 38.95
C GLU A 42 6.13 10.56 37.58
N ALA A 43 5.08 10.26 36.82
CA ALA A 43 4.91 10.71 35.45
C ALA A 43 4.81 12.25 35.40
N ARG A 44 5.94 12.89 35.10
CA ARG A 44 6.10 14.34 35.19
C ARG A 44 5.88 15.03 33.82
N PRO A 45 5.56 16.33 33.80
CA PRO A 45 5.61 17.12 32.58
C PRO A 45 6.97 17.00 31.88
N LEU A 46 6.96 17.13 30.54
CA LEU A 46 8.19 17.19 29.75
C LEU A 46 9.00 18.45 30.09
N SER A 47 10.31 18.30 30.21
CA SER A 47 11.24 19.44 30.15
C SER A 47 11.28 20.02 28.73
N ALA A 48 11.79 21.25 28.56
CA ALA A 48 11.89 21.88 27.24
C ALA A 48 12.69 21.00 26.25
N SER A 49 13.81 20.43 26.67
CA SER A 49 14.63 19.56 25.82
C SER A 49 13.94 18.23 25.48
N GLU A 50 13.10 17.69 26.36
CA GLU A 50 12.31 16.48 26.09
C GLU A 50 11.18 16.76 25.09
N ALA A 51 10.52 17.91 25.23
CA ALA A 51 9.51 18.38 24.28
C ALA A 51 10.13 18.64 22.89
N GLU A 52 11.33 19.22 22.81
CA GLU A 52 12.10 19.35 21.57
C GLU A 52 12.51 18.00 20.96
N ARG A 53 12.97 17.03 21.78
CA ARG A 53 13.29 15.67 21.30
C ARG A 53 12.05 14.98 20.72
N LEU A 54 10.91 15.06 21.40
CA LEU A 54 9.65 14.49 20.94
C LEU A 54 9.13 15.20 19.68
N ALA A 55 9.19 16.53 19.62
CA ALA A 55 8.80 17.32 18.46
C ALA A 55 9.66 17.03 17.21
N GLY A 56 10.95 16.77 17.41
CA GLY A 56 11.88 16.39 16.34
C GLY A 56 11.75 14.94 15.86
N MET A 57 11.09 14.06 16.62
CA MET A 57 11.08 12.61 16.39
C MET A 57 10.52 12.24 15.01
N ARG A 58 9.35 12.78 14.63
CA ARG A 58 8.67 12.46 13.36
C ARG A 58 9.50 12.91 12.15
N ALA A 59 10.16 14.07 12.26
CA ALA A 59 11.09 14.58 11.26
C ALA A 59 12.39 13.75 11.16
N ARG A 60 12.90 13.24 12.28
CA ARG A 60 14.07 12.34 12.30
C ARG A 60 13.75 11.00 11.66
N ASN A 61 12.58 10.41 11.92
CA ASN A 61 12.11 9.20 11.25
C ASN A 61 12.03 9.39 9.73
N PHE A 62 11.37 10.45 9.25
CA PHE A 62 11.32 10.78 7.83
C PHE A 62 12.73 11.02 7.23
N LYS A 63 13.62 11.69 7.96
CA LYS A 63 15.01 11.90 7.53
C LYS A 63 15.78 10.58 7.42
N ASP A 64 15.63 9.65 8.35
CA ASP A 64 16.27 8.33 8.28
C ASP A 64 15.71 7.44 7.15
N GLY A 65 14.43 7.61 6.83
CA GLY A 65 13.76 6.99 5.70
C GLY A 65 13.46 5.52 5.91
N ARG A 66 14.45 4.64 5.74
CA ARG A 66 14.27 3.18 5.76
C ARG A 66 14.73 2.56 7.07
N VAL A 67 13.89 1.73 7.68
CA VAL A 67 14.21 0.96 8.90
C VAL A 67 13.51 -0.41 8.90
N GLY A 68 14.07 -1.35 9.67
CA GLY A 68 13.40 -2.60 10.05
C GLY A 68 12.35 -2.38 11.14
N VAL A 69 11.32 -3.19 11.09
CA VAL A 69 10.14 -3.16 11.97
C VAL A 69 9.92 -4.57 12.50
N ARG A 70 9.78 -4.70 13.82
CA ARG A 70 9.26 -5.90 14.49
C ARG A 70 8.12 -5.44 15.40
N ALA A 71 6.95 -6.05 15.28
CA ALA A 71 5.78 -5.65 16.06
C ALA A 71 4.95 -6.85 16.55
N THR A 72 4.26 -6.66 17.66
CA THR A 72 3.24 -7.58 18.17
C THR A 72 1.92 -6.83 18.31
N LEU A 73 0.85 -7.38 17.74
CA LEU A 73 -0.51 -6.85 17.84
C LEU A 73 -1.38 -7.86 18.58
N GLY A 74 -2.06 -7.41 19.63
CA GLY A 74 -2.98 -8.23 20.40
C GLY A 74 -2.43 -8.74 21.73
N LYS A 75 -3.29 -9.45 22.46
CA LYS A 75 -3.02 -9.89 23.84
C LYS A 75 -2.11 -11.13 23.82
N PRO A 76 -1.25 -11.32 24.86
CA PRO A 76 -0.39 -12.50 24.98
C PRO A 76 -1.13 -13.81 24.72
N GLY A 77 -0.51 -14.69 23.92
CA GLY A 77 -1.11 -15.96 23.47
C GLY A 77 -2.01 -15.88 22.23
N ALA A 78 -2.47 -14.67 21.87
CA ALA A 78 -3.29 -14.39 20.68
C ALA A 78 -2.64 -13.33 19.76
N GLU A 79 -1.33 -13.13 19.88
CA GLU A 79 -0.58 -12.06 19.22
C GLU A 79 -0.30 -12.36 17.74
N ILE A 80 -0.64 -11.42 16.85
CA ILE A 80 -0.11 -11.41 15.49
C ILE A 80 1.27 -10.76 15.54
N LYS A 81 2.30 -11.49 15.10
CA LYS A 81 3.66 -10.99 14.96
C LYS A 81 3.84 -10.43 13.56
N LEU A 82 4.36 -9.22 13.44
CA LEU A 82 4.71 -8.57 12.19
C LEU A 82 6.22 -8.33 12.16
N ALA A 83 6.88 -8.65 11.06
CA ALA A 83 8.27 -8.25 10.85
C ALA A 83 8.52 -7.86 9.39
N GLY A 84 9.48 -6.97 9.15
CA GLY A 84 9.79 -6.46 7.81
C GLY A 84 10.34 -5.05 7.88
N TRP A 85 9.93 -4.18 6.97
CA TRP A 85 10.55 -2.87 6.78
C TRP A 85 9.53 -1.78 6.43
N ILE A 86 9.93 -0.52 6.64
CA ILE A 86 9.20 0.67 6.16
C ILE A 86 10.18 1.67 5.53
N ASP A 87 9.74 2.35 4.47
CA ASP A 87 10.33 3.58 3.94
C ASP A 87 9.38 4.76 4.17
N TRP A 88 9.75 5.70 5.05
CA TRP A 88 8.97 6.92 5.31
C TRP A 88 9.19 8.03 4.28
N ARG A 89 10.31 8.05 3.55
CA ARG A 89 10.55 9.04 2.47
C ARG A 89 9.76 8.68 1.22
N ARG A 90 9.48 7.40 1.03
CA ARG A 90 8.61 6.86 -0.01
C ARG A 90 7.57 5.98 0.66
N PRO A 91 6.54 6.57 1.32
CA PRO A 91 5.61 5.89 2.24
C PRO A 91 5.16 4.50 1.78
N LEU A 92 5.91 3.48 2.21
CA LEU A 92 5.73 2.08 1.83
C LEU A 92 6.16 1.21 3.01
N ALA A 93 5.22 0.46 3.57
CA ALA A 93 5.51 -0.62 4.50
C ALA A 93 5.50 -1.96 3.75
N TYR A 94 6.41 -2.87 4.10
CA TYR A 94 6.41 -4.25 3.62
C TYR A 94 6.72 -5.20 4.77
N LEU A 95 5.72 -5.96 5.20
CA LEU A 95 5.74 -6.80 6.40
C LEU A 95 5.31 -8.24 6.05
N ALA A 96 5.83 -9.21 6.78
CA ALA A 96 5.25 -10.54 6.94
C ALA A 96 4.43 -10.57 8.23
N ALA A 97 3.22 -11.13 8.19
CA ALA A 97 2.35 -11.39 9.32
C ALA A 97 2.40 -12.88 9.67
N THR A 98 2.52 -13.17 10.96
CA THR A 98 2.52 -14.53 11.51
C THR A 98 1.58 -14.59 12.71
N ALA A 99 0.49 -15.33 12.59
CA ALA A 99 -0.45 -15.61 13.67
C ALA A 99 0.01 -16.81 14.53
N PRO A 100 -0.50 -17.00 15.76
CA PRO A 100 -0.08 -18.12 16.62
C PRO A 100 -0.39 -19.48 15.99
N ALA A 101 -1.57 -19.62 15.38
CA ALA A 101 -1.97 -20.78 14.58
C ALA A 101 -1.95 -20.42 13.08
N PRO A 102 -1.60 -21.38 12.19
CA PRO A 102 -1.71 -21.19 10.74
C PRO A 102 -3.12 -20.79 10.31
N GLY A 103 -3.27 -19.68 9.59
CA GLY A 103 -4.60 -19.13 9.27
C GLY A 103 -4.62 -17.97 8.26
N PRO A 104 -5.79 -17.35 8.04
CA PRO A 104 -5.97 -16.26 7.06
C PRO A 104 -5.23 -14.97 7.43
N ASP A 105 -4.85 -14.81 8.71
CA ASP A 105 -4.04 -13.68 9.20
C ASP A 105 -2.54 -13.86 8.93
N ASP A 106 -2.10 -15.02 8.43
CA ASP A 106 -0.73 -15.23 7.94
C ASP A 106 -0.56 -14.77 6.49
N GLY A 107 0.50 -14.02 6.24
CA GLY A 107 0.82 -13.63 4.87
C GLY A 107 1.86 -12.54 4.76
N LEU A 108 1.87 -11.92 3.59
CA LEU A 108 2.61 -10.70 3.30
C LEU A 108 1.64 -9.53 3.25
N LEU A 109 2.08 -8.38 3.75
CA LEU A 109 1.36 -7.10 3.68
C LEU A 109 2.29 -6.06 3.06
N GLN A 110 1.83 -5.40 2.00
CA GLN A 110 2.37 -4.10 1.60
C GLN A 110 1.31 -3.02 1.82
N ALA A 111 1.73 -1.83 2.22
CA ALA A 111 0.82 -0.70 2.36
C ALA A 111 1.49 0.59 1.91
N VAL A 112 0.66 1.48 1.39
CA VAL A 112 0.95 2.92 1.21
C VAL A 112 -0.16 3.70 1.94
N PRO A 113 -0.01 5.00 2.22
CA PRO A 113 -1.06 5.77 2.87
C PRO A 113 -2.43 5.61 2.19
N GLY A 114 -3.41 5.11 2.94
CA GLY A 114 -4.78 4.88 2.45
C GLY A 114 -5.04 3.55 1.74
N ILE A 115 -4.03 2.71 1.45
CA ILE A 115 -4.21 1.48 0.67
C ILE A 115 -3.42 0.32 1.28
N ILE A 116 -4.06 -0.84 1.42
CA ILE A 116 -3.45 -2.06 1.93
C ILE A 116 -3.54 -3.15 0.85
N ALA A 117 -2.41 -3.81 0.62
CA ALA A 117 -2.29 -5.00 -0.19
C ALA A 117 -1.90 -6.19 0.71
N THR A 118 -2.61 -7.30 0.61
CA THR A 118 -2.30 -8.54 1.35
C THR A 118 -2.14 -9.73 0.40
N ARG A 119 -1.19 -10.62 0.70
CA ARG A 119 -1.01 -11.90 0.02
C ARG A 119 -0.98 -13.00 1.08
N PRO A 120 -2.04 -13.82 1.20
CA PRO A 120 -2.09 -14.94 2.14
C PRO A 120 -0.98 -15.96 1.92
N GLY A 121 -0.68 -16.71 2.97
CA GLY A 121 0.33 -17.77 2.98
C GLY A 121 1.54 -17.35 3.79
N ARG A 122 1.77 -18.04 4.91
CA ARG A 122 2.83 -17.78 5.89
C ARG A 122 4.20 -17.68 5.20
N ALA A 123 4.96 -16.65 5.56
CA ALA A 123 6.31 -16.44 5.03
C ALA A 123 7.35 -17.31 5.75
N ASP A 124 8.24 -17.92 4.98
CA ASP A 124 9.38 -18.67 5.52
C ASP A 124 10.33 -17.74 6.30
N GLY A 125 10.81 -18.20 7.46
CA GLY A 125 11.75 -17.42 8.29
C GLY A 125 11.16 -16.18 8.98
N GLY A 126 9.86 -15.89 8.80
CA GLY A 126 9.18 -14.79 9.50
C GLY A 126 9.48 -13.38 8.99
N LEU A 127 10.22 -13.23 7.89
CA LEU A 127 10.46 -11.95 7.20
C LEU A 127 9.89 -12.00 5.77
N PRO A 128 9.49 -10.86 5.19
CA PRO A 128 9.10 -10.81 3.78
C PRO A 128 10.32 -11.04 2.88
N PRO A 129 10.17 -11.69 1.71
CA PRO A 129 11.26 -11.79 0.73
C PRO A 129 11.64 -10.41 0.19
N GLN A 130 12.92 -10.17 -0.09
CA GLN A 130 13.40 -8.86 -0.53
C GLN A 130 12.74 -8.37 -1.83
N ALA A 131 12.50 -9.29 -2.78
CA ALA A 131 11.68 -9.04 -3.96
C ALA A 131 10.24 -9.51 -3.69
N PRO A 132 9.24 -8.61 -3.73
CA PRO A 132 7.85 -9.00 -3.54
C PRO A 132 7.37 -10.01 -4.60
N PRO A 133 6.60 -11.05 -4.24
CA PRO A 133 5.97 -11.93 -5.22
C PRO A 133 5.09 -11.12 -6.18
N GLY A 134 5.09 -11.44 -7.48
CA GLY A 134 4.37 -10.65 -8.48
C GLY A 134 2.86 -10.91 -8.58
N LYS A 135 2.30 -11.87 -7.80
CA LYS A 135 0.90 -12.36 -7.96
C LYS A 135 0.25 -12.70 -6.62
N ASP A 136 -1.07 -12.94 -6.67
CA ASP A 136 -1.94 -13.38 -5.56
C ASP A 136 -2.19 -12.33 -4.45
N TRP A 137 -1.83 -11.08 -4.71
CA TRP A 137 -2.14 -9.93 -3.86
C TRP A 137 -3.60 -9.51 -4.01
N ARG A 138 -4.27 -9.24 -2.89
CA ARG A 138 -5.56 -8.55 -2.79
C ARG A 138 -5.30 -7.11 -2.41
N VAL A 139 -5.96 -6.16 -3.06
CA VAL A 139 -5.81 -4.74 -2.75
C VAL A 139 -7.14 -4.16 -2.33
N ARG A 140 -7.11 -3.30 -1.31
CA ARG A 140 -8.29 -2.58 -0.79
C ARG A 140 -7.91 -1.22 -0.20
N PRO A 141 -8.85 -0.28 -0.11
CA PRO A 141 -8.70 0.89 0.76
C PRO A 141 -8.40 0.48 2.21
N SER A 142 -7.67 1.34 2.92
CA SER A 142 -7.55 1.28 4.36
C SER A 142 -8.85 1.70 5.02
N THR A 143 -9.26 0.96 6.05
CA THR A 143 -10.43 1.18 6.90
C THR A 143 -10.09 2.00 8.15
N ALA A 144 -8.84 2.46 8.31
CA ALA A 144 -8.35 3.16 9.50
C ALA A 144 -9.15 4.43 9.88
N THR A 145 -9.87 5.02 8.93
CA THR A 145 -10.73 6.20 9.12
C THR A 145 -12.23 5.89 9.17
N SER A 146 -12.61 4.61 9.08
CA SER A 146 -14.01 4.17 9.17
C SER A 146 -14.51 4.13 10.61
N ALA A 147 -15.82 3.95 10.79
CA ALA A 147 -16.44 3.80 12.11
C ALA A 147 -15.95 2.56 12.89
N HIS A 148 -15.44 1.53 12.20
CA HIS A 148 -14.98 0.28 12.77
C HIS A 148 -13.66 -0.14 12.11
N PRO A 149 -12.54 0.56 12.38
CA PRO A 149 -11.29 0.31 11.69
C PRO A 149 -10.72 -1.07 12.06
N ALA A 150 -10.25 -1.81 11.07
CA ALA A 150 -9.57 -3.07 11.30
C ALA A 150 -8.24 -2.84 12.04
N PRO A 151 -7.83 -3.68 13.00
CA PRO A 151 -6.64 -3.41 13.82
C PRO A 151 -5.34 -3.26 13.03
N ILE A 152 -5.15 -4.07 11.98
CA ILE A 152 -3.98 -3.97 11.09
C ILE A 152 -3.94 -2.64 10.33
N ASP A 153 -5.09 -2.07 10.01
CA ASP A 153 -5.23 -0.78 9.32
C ASP A 153 -4.88 0.37 10.25
N SER A 154 -5.38 0.33 11.50
CA SER A 154 -5.00 1.29 12.56
C SER A 154 -3.50 1.23 12.87
N PHE A 155 -2.92 0.02 12.92
CA PHE A 155 -1.48 -0.16 13.09
C PHE A 155 -0.68 0.45 11.92
N VAL A 156 -1.05 0.15 10.68
CA VAL A 156 -0.39 0.68 9.48
C VAL A 156 -0.51 2.21 9.42
N ALA A 157 -1.68 2.75 9.78
CA ALA A 157 -1.88 4.19 9.87
C ALA A 157 -0.98 4.83 10.95
N LEU A 158 -0.85 4.23 12.13
CA LEU A 158 0.07 4.67 13.18
C LEU A 158 1.54 4.59 12.73
N LEU A 159 1.94 3.51 12.05
CA LEU A 159 3.29 3.30 11.55
C LEU A 159 3.70 4.35 10.50
N PHE A 160 2.76 4.87 9.70
CA PHE A 160 2.98 6.05 8.86
C PHE A 160 2.92 7.37 9.64
N ALA A 161 2.00 7.49 10.61
CA ALA A 161 1.80 8.72 11.37
C ALA A 161 3.03 9.12 12.21
N ILE A 162 3.83 8.17 12.70
CA ILE A 162 5.08 8.44 13.44
C ILE A 162 6.22 9.03 12.58
N ALA A 163 5.97 9.41 11.33
CA ALA A 163 6.87 10.21 10.50
C ALA A 163 6.17 11.46 9.96
N SER A 164 6.98 12.47 9.61
CA SER A 164 6.54 13.77 9.07
C SER A 164 7.72 14.41 8.33
N ASP A 165 7.47 15.12 7.23
CA ASP A 165 8.52 15.91 6.54
C ASP A 165 8.95 17.15 7.34
N LYS A 166 8.18 17.52 8.36
CA LYS A 166 8.38 18.68 9.25
C LYS A 166 8.37 18.26 10.72
N PRO A 167 9.14 18.93 11.59
CA PRO A 167 9.02 18.73 13.03
C PRO A 167 7.65 19.22 13.53
N ASP A 168 7.19 18.66 14.65
CA ASP A 168 6.03 19.18 15.37
C ASP A 168 6.43 20.40 16.22
N GLN A 169 5.47 20.99 16.95
CA GLN A 169 5.73 22.16 17.81
C GLN A 169 6.00 21.73 19.25
N ALA A 170 7.21 22.00 19.75
CA ALA A 170 7.64 21.63 21.10
C ALA A 170 6.80 22.34 22.18
N GLU A 171 6.38 23.58 21.94
CA GLU A 171 5.59 24.39 22.87
C GLU A 171 4.17 23.83 23.03
N LEU A 172 3.60 23.25 21.97
CA LEU A 172 2.30 22.58 22.03
C LEU A 172 2.40 21.24 22.76
N LEU A 173 3.50 20.50 22.58
CA LEU A 173 3.77 19.26 23.30
C LEU A 173 4.02 19.51 24.80
N ALA A 174 4.81 20.52 25.16
CA ALA A 174 5.06 20.91 26.55
C ALA A 174 3.78 21.36 27.30
N ARG A 175 2.78 21.88 26.58
CA ARG A 175 1.46 22.28 27.12
C ARG A 175 0.38 21.20 27.02
N SER A 176 0.73 19.99 26.60
CA SER A 176 -0.21 18.88 26.41
C SER A 176 -0.14 17.85 27.55
N ASP A 177 -0.92 16.78 27.42
CA ASP A 177 -0.84 15.62 28.32
C ASP A 177 0.38 14.69 28.06
N SER A 178 1.37 15.18 27.31
CA SER A 178 2.65 14.49 27.17
C SER A 178 3.44 14.49 28.49
N ARG A 179 4.10 13.38 28.82
CA ARG A 179 4.81 13.17 30.09
C ARG A 179 6.13 12.45 29.87
N TRP A 180 7.12 12.70 30.72
CA TRP A 180 8.28 11.80 30.86
C TRP A 180 7.91 10.75 31.89
N LEU A 181 8.15 9.47 31.57
CA LEU A 181 7.77 8.33 32.41
C LEU A 181 8.97 7.63 33.07
N GLY A 182 10.17 7.79 32.52
CA GLY A 182 11.36 7.11 33.01
C GLY A 182 12.49 7.06 31.99
N THR A 183 13.54 6.31 32.33
CA THR A 183 14.55 5.84 31.38
C THR A 183 14.47 4.32 31.27
N ASP A 184 14.86 3.78 30.13
CA ASP A 184 14.93 2.35 29.84
C ASP A 184 16.21 2.07 29.02
N ARG A 185 16.49 0.80 28.75
CA ARG A 185 17.65 0.36 27.95
C ARG A 185 17.20 -0.58 26.83
N ILE A 186 17.45 -0.18 25.58
CA ILE A 186 17.20 -1.02 24.39
C ILE A 186 18.54 -1.43 23.81
N ALA A 187 18.82 -2.74 23.83
CA ALA A 187 20.15 -3.30 23.64
C ALA A 187 21.16 -2.59 24.58
N ASP A 188 22.16 -1.89 24.03
CA ASP A 188 23.15 -1.13 24.80
C ASP A 188 22.91 0.38 24.87
N ARG A 189 21.74 0.85 24.41
CA ARG A 189 21.39 2.27 24.36
C ARG A 189 20.44 2.64 25.49
N THR A 190 20.82 3.61 26.31
CA THR A 190 19.90 4.29 27.22
C THR A 190 18.93 5.16 26.42
N VAL A 191 17.65 5.11 26.78
CA VAL A 191 16.56 5.83 26.10
C VAL A 191 15.61 6.44 27.12
N ASP A 192 15.04 7.60 26.81
CA ASP A 192 13.93 8.20 27.54
C ASP A 192 12.62 7.52 27.15
N VAL A 193 11.76 7.25 28.14
CA VAL A 193 10.40 6.74 27.94
C VAL A 193 9.44 7.92 28.07
N LEU A 194 8.87 8.35 26.95
CA LEU A 194 7.95 9.49 26.88
C LEU A 194 6.53 9.02 26.56
N LEU A 195 5.53 9.67 27.15
CA LEU A 195 4.14 9.60 26.74
C LEU A 195 3.82 10.82 25.85
N GLY A 196 3.13 10.62 24.73
CA GLY A 196 2.67 11.71 23.88
C GLY A 196 1.62 11.27 22.86
N PRO A 197 1.06 12.22 22.09
CA PRO A 197 0.07 11.91 21.06
C PRO A 197 0.70 11.23 19.83
N ALA A 198 -0.06 10.41 19.09
CA ALA A 198 0.35 9.81 17.82
C ALA A 198 0.65 10.86 16.72
N VAL A 199 -0.15 11.94 16.68
CA VAL A 199 0.13 13.18 15.94
C VAL A 199 -0.13 14.36 16.86
N PRO A 200 0.86 15.24 17.08
CA PRO A 200 0.71 16.39 17.98
C PRO A 200 -0.38 17.39 17.57
N PRO A 201 -0.94 18.14 18.54
CA PRO A 201 -1.89 19.21 18.27
C PRO A 201 -1.34 20.19 17.24
N GLN A 202 -2.18 20.58 16.29
CA GLN A 202 -1.86 21.63 15.34
C GLN A 202 -2.31 22.99 15.91
N PRO A 203 -1.61 24.10 15.60
CA PRO A 203 -2.07 25.43 15.99
C PRO A 203 -3.44 25.69 15.37
N LYS A 204 -4.38 26.19 16.17
CA LYS A 204 -5.68 26.65 15.65
C LYS A 204 -5.41 27.78 14.65
N PRO A 205 -6.06 27.82 13.47
CA PRO A 205 -5.94 28.96 12.57
C PRO A 205 -6.35 30.24 13.29
N THR A 206 -5.39 31.13 13.52
CA THR A 206 -5.69 32.48 14.02
C THR A 206 -6.49 33.19 12.94
N ALA A 207 -7.78 33.39 13.16
CA ALA A 207 -8.57 34.26 12.30
C ALA A 207 -7.91 35.64 12.27
N THR A 208 -7.41 36.03 11.10
CA THR A 208 -6.84 37.37 10.91
C THR A 208 -7.88 38.40 11.34
N PRO A 209 -7.58 39.31 12.29
CA PRO A 209 -8.53 40.33 12.68
C PRO A 209 -8.68 41.31 11.52
N THR A 210 -9.70 41.09 10.67
CA THR A 210 -10.12 42.05 9.65
C THR A 210 -10.46 43.35 10.36
N ARG A 211 -9.63 44.37 10.13
CA ARG A 211 -9.77 45.74 10.65
C ARG A 211 -11.02 46.38 10.04
N SER A 212 -12.19 46.03 10.58
CA SER A 212 -13.46 46.61 10.15
C SER A 212 -13.56 48.03 10.69
N LEU A 213 -13.67 49.01 9.78
CA LEU A 213 -13.82 50.41 10.14
C LEU A 213 -15.28 50.75 10.39
N ARG A 214 -15.53 51.31 11.58
CA ARG A 214 -16.70 52.11 12.00
C ARG A 214 -17.96 51.31 12.44
N PRO A 215 -18.64 51.74 13.53
CA PRO A 215 -19.81 51.04 14.07
C PRO A 215 -21.15 51.60 13.59
N SER A 216 -22.20 50.78 13.67
CA SER A 216 -23.61 51.22 13.72
C SER A 216 -24.43 50.22 14.57
N PRO A 217 -25.57 50.64 15.16
CA PRO A 217 -26.04 50.10 16.43
C PRO A 217 -26.99 48.89 16.32
N SER A 218 -27.00 48.08 17.39
CA SER A 218 -27.93 46.96 17.60
C SER A 218 -29.31 47.40 18.13
N PRO A 219 -30.36 46.64 17.85
CA PRO A 219 -31.42 46.31 18.80
C PRO A 219 -31.24 44.89 19.39
N LYS A 220 -32.02 44.54 20.43
CA LYS A 220 -31.72 43.47 21.41
C LYS A 220 -32.63 42.22 21.29
N ARG A 221 -32.06 41.04 21.59
CA ARG A 221 -32.65 39.80 22.22
C ARG A 221 -33.86 39.15 21.51
N SER A 222 -34.13 37.83 21.55
CA SER A 222 -33.79 36.69 22.45
C SER A 222 -33.61 35.41 21.59
N ALA A 223 -32.61 34.53 21.78
CA ALA A 223 -32.44 33.44 22.77
C ALA A 223 -32.90 32.03 22.31
N VAL A 224 -32.20 30.99 22.82
CA VAL A 224 -32.42 29.53 22.70
C VAL A 224 -31.95 28.86 21.39
N GLY A 225 -31.22 27.74 21.52
CA GLY A 225 -30.74 26.87 20.43
C GLY A 225 -31.75 25.77 20.04
N PRO A 226 -31.33 24.62 19.45
CA PRO A 226 -30.02 23.96 19.62
C PRO A 226 -29.12 24.00 18.36
N ALA A 227 -27.91 23.47 18.52
CA ALA A 227 -26.89 23.41 17.48
C ALA A 227 -27.31 22.59 16.24
N SER A 228 -26.81 23.00 15.09
CA SER A 228 -26.78 22.26 13.82
C SER A 228 -25.44 22.56 13.13
N PRO A 229 -24.91 21.61 12.34
CA PRO A 229 -23.84 20.77 12.88
C PRO A 229 -22.45 21.33 12.65
N THR A 230 -21.50 20.88 13.47
CA THR A 230 -20.07 20.94 13.15
C THR A 230 -19.62 19.56 12.64
N PRO A 231 -19.43 19.37 11.33
CA PRO A 231 -18.68 18.23 10.81
C PRO A 231 -17.19 18.58 10.71
N GLY A 232 -16.24 17.83 11.26
CA GLY A 232 -16.33 16.66 12.13
C GLY A 232 -14.90 16.10 12.33
N PRO A 233 -14.49 15.70 13.54
CA PRO A 233 -13.11 15.24 13.78
C PRO A 233 -12.97 13.76 13.41
N ASN A 234 -12.29 13.41 12.32
CA ASN A 234 -11.99 12.01 12.01
C ASN A 234 -10.74 11.80 11.14
N SER A 235 -9.62 11.53 11.80
CA SER A 235 -8.66 10.48 11.41
C SER A 235 -7.39 10.49 12.30
N LEU A 236 -7.52 10.57 13.63
CA LEU A 236 -6.39 10.33 14.56
C LEU A 236 -6.78 10.18 16.04
N ALA A 237 -7.85 10.84 16.51
CA ALA A 237 -8.37 10.61 17.86
C ALA A 237 -8.79 9.14 18.12
N ALA A 238 -9.10 8.40 17.04
CA ALA A 238 -9.43 6.97 17.06
C ALA A 238 -8.20 6.04 17.04
N MET A 239 -6.95 6.54 16.95
CA MET A 239 -5.73 5.72 17.04
C MET A 239 -5.31 5.44 18.50
N GLY A 240 -6.30 5.36 19.41
CA GLY A 240 -6.17 4.77 20.75
C GLY A 240 -5.47 5.62 21.81
N GLY A 241 -5.42 6.94 21.63
CA GLY A 241 -4.94 7.86 22.67
C GLY A 241 -3.42 7.95 22.75
N ALA A 242 -2.88 7.91 23.97
CA ALA A 242 -1.49 8.23 24.22
C ALA A 242 -0.55 7.09 23.80
N VAL A 243 0.47 7.44 23.01
CA VAL A 243 1.54 6.56 22.56
C VAL A 243 2.73 6.72 23.50
N ARG A 244 3.33 5.59 23.88
CA ARG A 244 4.59 5.55 24.63
C ARG A 244 5.74 5.40 23.64
N TYR A 245 6.75 6.26 23.75
CA TYR A 245 7.90 6.36 22.85
C TYR A 245 9.20 6.14 23.60
N TRP A 246 10.14 5.39 23.03
CA TRP A 246 11.50 5.23 23.53
C TRP A 246 12.46 5.98 22.62
N LEU A 247 12.98 7.12 23.09
CA LEU A 247 13.86 7.99 22.31
C LEU A 247 15.30 7.94 22.85
N ASP A 248 16.30 7.87 21.99
CA ASP A 248 17.69 8.12 22.41
C ASP A 248 17.95 9.62 22.64
N GLY A 249 19.16 9.96 23.12
CA GLY A 249 19.57 11.36 23.31
C GLY A 249 19.55 12.20 22.03
N ASP A 250 19.64 11.56 20.86
CA ASP A 250 19.48 12.18 19.54
C ASP A 250 18.00 12.30 19.12
N GLY A 251 17.03 11.96 19.98
CA GLY A 251 15.60 11.99 19.66
C GLY A 251 15.17 10.97 18.59
N ARG A 252 15.97 9.93 18.32
CA ARG A 252 15.56 8.84 17.43
C ARG A 252 14.69 7.84 18.18
N LEU A 253 13.58 7.47 17.55
CA LEU A 253 12.67 6.44 18.06
C LEU A 253 13.29 5.03 17.92
N HIS A 254 13.35 4.25 19.00
CA HIS A 254 13.78 2.84 18.99
C HIS A 254 12.63 1.87 19.23
N ARG A 255 11.63 2.27 20.04
CA ARG A 255 10.40 1.52 20.27
C ARG A 255 9.21 2.47 20.41
N PHE A 256 8.02 2.02 20.03
CA PHE A 256 6.78 2.62 20.50
C PHE A 256 5.75 1.56 20.92
N GLU A 257 4.88 1.94 21.86
CA GLU A 257 3.75 1.14 22.32
C GLU A 257 2.48 2.00 22.31
N ALA A 258 1.36 1.41 21.92
CA ALA A 258 0.05 2.06 21.95
C ALA A 258 -1.04 1.03 22.26
N LEU A 259 -2.23 1.51 22.60
CA LEU A 259 -3.46 0.75 22.45
C LEU A 259 -4.09 1.13 21.10
N LEU A 260 -4.68 0.18 20.40
CA LEU A 260 -5.50 0.42 19.22
C LEU A 260 -6.98 0.24 19.60
N THR A 261 -7.89 0.31 18.62
CA THR A 261 -9.33 0.08 18.85
C THR A 261 -9.60 -1.24 19.57
N LYS A 262 -10.57 -1.21 20.52
CA LYS A 262 -10.90 -2.32 21.44
C LYS A 262 -9.76 -2.67 22.42
N ASP A 263 -8.98 -1.67 22.83
CA ASP A 263 -7.85 -1.79 23.76
C ASP A 263 -6.84 -2.86 23.34
N LEU A 264 -6.64 -3.00 22.02
CA LEU A 264 -5.73 -3.98 21.45
C LEU A 264 -4.29 -3.45 21.59
N PRO A 265 -3.44 -4.04 22.45
CA PRO A 265 -2.09 -3.52 22.62
C PRO A 265 -1.28 -3.76 21.34
N VAL A 266 -0.47 -2.76 21.01
CA VAL A 266 0.56 -2.88 19.99
C VAL A 266 1.91 -2.43 20.54
N LYS A 267 2.94 -3.23 20.28
CA LYS A 267 4.33 -2.92 20.56
C LYS A 267 5.13 -3.01 19.28
N VAL A 268 6.03 -2.05 19.07
CA VAL A 268 6.85 -1.95 17.85
C VAL A 268 8.28 -1.60 18.20
N ASP A 269 9.21 -2.45 17.80
CA ASP A 269 10.65 -2.26 17.86
C ASP A 269 11.17 -1.88 16.46
N LEU A 270 12.03 -0.85 16.39
CA LEU A 270 12.59 -0.30 15.16
C LEU A 270 14.09 -0.61 15.08
N THR A 271 14.52 -1.26 14.01
CA THR A 271 15.93 -1.63 13.79
C THR A 271 16.51 -0.74 12.69
N ARG A 272 17.31 0.26 13.10
CA ARG A 272 17.78 1.35 12.22
C ARG A 272 18.96 0.96 11.33
N GLU A 273 19.50 -0.22 11.55
CA GLU A 273 20.58 -0.85 10.80
C GLU A 273 20.01 -1.60 9.57
N GLU A 274 18.77 -2.07 9.64
CA GLU A 274 18.07 -2.78 8.56
C GLU A 274 17.45 -1.77 7.56
N ARG A 275 18.16 -1.44 6.47
CA ARG A 275 17.72 -0.42 5.49
C ARG A 275 17.59 -0.90 4.02
N PRO A 276 16.98 -2.07 3.73
CA PRO A 276 16.89 -2.58 2.37
C PRO A 276 16.12 -1.64 1.43
N GLU A 277 16.42 -1.70 0.14
CA GLU A 277 15.61 -1.06 -0.90
C GLU A 277 14.22 -1.72 -0.94
N LEU A 278 13.15 -0.93 -0.79
CA LEU A 278 11.78 -1.41 -0.91
C LEU A 278 11.21 -1.09 -2.29
N VAL A 279 10.53 -2.09 -2.88
CA VAL A 279 9.81 -1.98 -4.14
C VAL A 279 8.34 -2.27 -3.85
N ALA A 280 7.45 -1.38 -4.27
CA ALA A 280 6.03 -1.63 -4.21
C ALA A 280 5.64 -2.66 -5.29
N ILE A 281 4.62 -3.48 -5.02
CA ILE A 281 3.99 -4.30 -6.07
C ILE A 281 3.36 -3.41 -7.16
N ASP A 282 3.15 -3.97 -8.36
CA ASP A 282 2.55 -3.23 -9.48
C ASP A 282 1.19 -2.62 -9.12
N ALA A 283 0.37 -3.30 -8.32
CA ALA A 283 -0.93 -2.79 -7.86
C ALA A 283 -0.84 -1.60 -6.89
N LEU A 284 0.37 -1.27 -6.40
CA LEU A 284 0.71 -0.08 -5.63
C LEU A 284 1.63 0.89 -6.42
N GLY A 285 1.80 0.66 -7.73
CA GLY A 285 2.52 1.54 -8.67
C GLY A 285 3.95 1.09 -9.02
N GLY A 286 4.39 -0.05 -8.49
CA GLY A 286 5.68 -0.64 -8.83
C GLY A 286 6.89 0.14 -8.32
N ARG A 287 7.96 0.18 -9.14
CA ARG A 287 9.21 0.87 -8.81
C ARG A 287 9.05 2.40 -8.85
N SER A 288 9.75 3.10 -7.95
CA SER A 288 9.71 4.58 -7.85
C SER A 288 10.01 5.27 -9.20
N THR A 289 9.24 6.31 -9.50
CA THR A 289 9.34 7.12 -10.74
C THR A 289 10.10 8.43 -10.50
N LYS A 290 10.72 8.97 -11.55
CA LYS A 290 11.29 10.33 -11.56
C LYS A 290 10.75 11.09 -12.80
N PRO A 291 9.57 11.71 -12.71
CA PRO A 291 8.90 12.33 -13.86
C PRO A 291 9.73 13.45 -14.49
N ARG A 292 10.11 13.28 -15.77
CA ARG A 292 10.76 14.31 -16.60
C ARG A 292 10.00 14.51 -17.91
N GLN A 293 10.25 15.62 -18.59
CA GLN A 293 9.67 15.86 -19.92
C GLN A 293 10.30 14.92 -20.98
N VAL A 294 9.54 14.56 -22.02
CA VAL A 294 9.79 13.42 -22.95
C VAL A 294 10.77 13.65 -24.14
N THR A 295 11.69 14.61 -24.10
CA THR A 295 12.55 14.98 -25.28
C THR A 295 11.76 15.23 -26.59
N PRO A 296 12.41 15.56 -27.74
CA PRO A 296 11.74 15.53 -29.05
C PRO A 296 11.51 14.10 -29.57
N ASP A 297 12.48 13.20 -29.40
CA ASP A 297 12.44 11.86 -30.01
C ASP A 297 11.42 10.93 -29.35
N GLU A 298 11.30 10.94 -28.02
CA GLU A 298 10.28 10.12 -27.36
C GLU A 298 8.87 10.68 -27.64
N ALA A 299 8.71 12.00 -27.78
CA ALA A 299 7.45 12.62 -28.22
C ALA A 299 7.08 12.21 -29.65
N ALA A 300 8.04 12.20 -30.59
CA ALA A 300 7.85 11.71 -31.95
C ALA A 300 7.55 10.19 -31.99
N ALA A 301 8.13 9.41 -31.07
CA ALA A 301 7.84 7.98 -30.95
C ALA A 301 6.43 7.71 -30.39
N LEU A 302 5.99 8.48 -29.38
CA LEU A 302 4.63 8.47 -28.83
C LEU A 302 3.60 8.89 -29.90
N ALA A 303 3.93 9.88 -30.73
CA ALA A 303 3.07 10.35 -31.83
C ALA A 303 2.72 9.25 -32.85
N LEU A 304 3.56 8.23 -32.96
CA LEU A 304 3.37 7.07 -33.84
C LEU A 304 2.78 5.86 -33.11
N MET A 305 2.56 5.92 -31.78
CA MET A 305 2.12 4.78 -30.97
C MET A 305 0.83 4.15 -31.51
N ARG A 306 -0.19 4.96 -31.82
CA ARG A 306 -1.50 4.44 -32.27
C ARG A 306 -1.44 3.73 -33.63
N GLN A 307 -0.59 4.23 -34.53
CA GLN A 307 -0.31 3.62 -35.83
C GLN A 307 0.48 2.30 -35.66
N ARG A 308 1.52 2.30 -34.81
CA ARG A 308 2.38 1.14 -34.53
C ARG A 308 1.62 0.01 -33.86
N ASN A 309 0.77 0.33 -32.88
CA ASN A 309 -0.17 -0.60 -32.27
C ASN A 309 -1.10 -1.22 -33.34
N ARG A 310 -1.75 -0.40 -34.17
CA ARG A 310 -2.61 -0.90 -35.26
C ARG A 310 -1.88 -1.82 -36.24
N ALA A 311 -0.63 -1.49 -36.60
CA ALA A 311 0.22 -2.31 -37.47
C ALA A 311 0.60 -3.66 -36.80
N ALA A 312 0.94 -3.64 -35.51
CA ALA A 312 1.19 -4.85 -34.71
C ALA A 312 -0.06 -5.75 -34.57
N GLY A 313 -1.25 -5.23 -34.89
CA GLY A 313 -2.50 -5.98 -35.00
C GLY A 313 -3.22 -6.20 -33.68
N GLY A 314 -2.49 -6.50 -32.62
CA GLY A 314 -3.05 -6.78 -31.30
C GLY A 314 -2.31 -7.93 -30.62
N GLY A 315 -3.00 -8.67 -29.77
CA GLY A 315 -2.47 -9.88 -29.16
C GLY A 315 -3.31 -10.44 -28.02
N ARG A 316 -2.72 -11.32 -27.22
CA ARG A 316 -3.30 -11.78 -25.95
C ARG A 316 -3.18 -10.69 -24.89
N ILE A 317 -4.19 -10.57 -24.04
CA ILE A 317 -4.19 -9.66 -22.90
C ILE A 317 -4.49 -10.36 -21.58
N THR A 318 -3.92 -9.84 -20.50
CA THR A 318 -4.26 -10.20 -19.12
C THR A 318 -4.48 -8.95 -18.29
N LEU A 319 -5.50 -8.95 -17.44
CA LEU A 319 -5.85 -7.81 -16.59
C LEU A 319 -5.85 -8.20 -15.11
N THR A 320 -5.41 -7.27 -14.28
CA THR A 320 -5.49 -7.27 -12.81
C THR A 320 -6.10 -5.95 -12.37
N VAL A 321 -7.30 -5.96 -11.81
CA VAL A 321 -8.04 -4.74 -11.43
C VAL A 321 -8.45 -4.80 -9.96
N PRO A 322 -7.91 -3.95 -9.07
CA PRO A 322 -8.40 -3.81 -7.70
C PRO A 322 -9.90 -3.48 -7.67
N MET A 323 -10.66 -4.22 -6.86
CA MET A 323 -12.11 -4.05 -6.74
C MET A 323 -12.50 -3.38 -5.41
N LEU A 324 -13.60 -2.63 -5.44
CA LEU A 324 -14.29 -2.14 -4.26
C LEU A 324 -15.36 -3.15 -3.80
N PRO A 325 -15.58 -3.34 -2.48
CA PRO A 325 -14.85 -2.71 -1.37
C PRO A 325 -13.46 -3.32 -1.13
N ALA A 326 -13.22 -4.56 -1.55
CA ALA A 326 -11.93 -5.24 -1.50
C ALA A 326 -11.90 -6.39 -2.51
N GLY A 327 -10.72 -6.69 -3.08
CA GLY A 327 -10.52 -7.86 -3.94
C GLY A 327 -9.72 -7.54 -5.20
N MET A 328 -9.62 -8.53 -6.10
CA MET A 328 -9.04 -8.35 -7.44
C MET A 328 -9.91 -9.05 -8.48
N LEU A 329 -10.28 -8.32 -9.52
CA LEU A 329 -10.73 -8.92 -10.77
C LEU A 329 -9.50 -9.39 -11.54
N LEU A 330 -9.54 -10.63 -12.00
CA LEU A 330 -8.58 -11.19 -12.95
C LEU A 330 -9.29 -11.40 -14.28
N ALA A 331 -8.66 -11.04 -15.39
CA ALA A 331 -9.20 -11.34 -16.71
C ALA A 331 -8.12 -11.79 -17.69
N THR A 332 -8.50 -12.61 -18.68
CA THR A 332 -7.64 -12.95 -19.82
C THR A 332 -8.45 -12.91 -21.11
N GLY A 333 -7.78 -12.73 -22.24
CA GLY A 333 -8.42 -12.75 -23.55
C GLY A 333 -7.56 -12.17 -24.66
N TRP A 334 -8.19 -11.46 -25.59
CA TRP A 334 -7.54 -10.86 -26.75
C TRP A 334 -7.94 -9.40 -26.95
N LEU A 335 -7.03 -8.65 -27.56
CA LEU A 335 -7.23 -7.29 -28.06
C LEU A 335 -6.88 -7.28 -29.55
N ASP A 336 -7.82 -6.84 -30.38
CA ASP A 336 -7.66 -6.59 -31.81
C ASP A 336 -7.65 -5.07 -32.05
N TRP A 337 -6.51 -4.53 -32.46
CA TRP A 337 -6.35 -3.11 -32.81
C TRP A 337 -6.68 -2.80 -34.27
N ARG A 338 -6.87 -3.81 -35.13
CA ARG A 338 -7.36 -3.65 -36.51
C ARG A 338 -8.87 -3.42 -36.50
N GLU A 339 -9.59 -4.23 -35.74
CA GLU A 339 -11.05 -4.12 -35.56
C GLU A 339 -11.46 -3.19 -34.40
N THR A 340 -10.51 -2.78 -33.55
CA THR A 340 -10.77 -2.08 -32.28
C THR A 340 -11.80 -2.82 -31.42
N VAL A 341 -11.48 -4.07 -31.08
CA VAL A 341 -12.31 -4.98 -30.29
C VAL A 341 -11.44 -5.64 -29.21
N ALA A 342 -11.96 -5.76 -28.00
CA ALA A 342 -11.40 -6.67 -27.00
C ALA A 342 -12.41 -7.77 -26.68
N TYR A 343 -11.94 -8.97 -26.39
CA TYR A 343 -12.78 -10.06 -25.90
C TYR A 343 -12.09 -10.77 -24.74
N ILE A 344 -12.69 -10.70 -23.55
CA ILE A 344 -12.13 -11.21 -22.30
C ILE A 344 -13.12 -12.11 -21.56
N GLY A 345 -12.57 -13.05 -20.79
CA GLY A 345 -13.23 -13.67 -19.66
C GLY A 345 -12.62 -13.14 -18.37
N ALA A 346 -13.44 -12.55 -17.52
CA ALA A 346 -13.05 -11.98 -16.23
C ALA A 346 -13.73 -12.72 -15.08
N TYR A 347 -13.11 -12.74 -13.90
CA TYR A 347 -13.61 -13.38 -12.70
C TYR A 347 -13.03 -12.74 -11.44
N ASP A 348 -13.76 -12.80 -10.33
CA ASP A 348 -13.24 -12.44 -9.01
C ASP A 348 -12.23 -13.50 -8.54
N MET A 349 -11.05 -13.07 -8.09
CA MET A 349 -9.96 -13.96 -7.66
C MET A 349 -10.34 -14.86 -6.48
N ASP A 350 -11.13 -14.33 -5.53
CA ASP A 350 -11.59 -15.02 -4.33
C ASP A 350 -12.90 -15.78 -4.57
N LYS A 351 -13.71 -15.35 -5.54
CA LYS A 351 -14.98 -15.99 -5.93
C LYS A 351 -15.01 -16.34 -7.42
N LYS A 352 -14.35 -17.43 -7.79
CA LYS A 352 -14.18 -17.86 -9.20
C LYS A 352 -15.49 -18.20 -9.95
N ASP A 353 -16.61 -18.29 -9.25
CA ASP A 353 -17.95 -18.41 -9.84
C ASP A 353 -18.62 -17.06 -10.16
N GLU A 354 -18.17 -15.96 -9.56
CA GLU A 354 -18.49 -14.60 -10.00
C GLU A 354 -17.62 -14.28 -11.23
N ARG A 355 -18.16 -14.56 -12.43
CA ARG A 355 -17.45 -14.49 -13.71
C ARG A 355 -18.28 -13.84 -14.81
N VAL A 356 -17.60 -13.22 -15.78
CA VAL A 356 -18.23 -12.52 -16.90
C VAL A 356 -17.39 -12.66 -18.18
N LEU A 357 -18.05 -13.03 -19.27
CA LEU A 357 -17.56 -12.82 -20.63
C LEU A 357 -17.91 -11.40 -21.06
N MET A 358 -16.93 -10.67 -21.61
CA MET A 358 -17.12 -9.31 -22.09
C MET A 358 -16.44 -9.12 -23.44
N ARG A 359 -17.20 -8.68 -24.44
CA ARG A 359 -16.68 -8.16 -25.70
C ARG A 359 -16.85 -6.64 -25.71
N ALA A 360 -15.75 -5.90 -25.78
CA ALA A 360 -15.72 -4.44 -25.79
C ALA A 360 -15.37 -3.90 -27.19
N ASN A 361 -15.89 -2.72 -27.54
CA ASN A 361 -15.53 -1.96 -28.75
C ASN A 361 -15.63 -0.46 -28.47
N ARG A 362 -15.53 0.39 -29.52
CA ARG A 362 -15.64 1.86 -29.36
C ARG A 362 -16.98 2.38 -28.85
N THR A 363 -18.08 1.61 -28.93
CA THR A 363 -19.43 2.07 -28.57
C THR A 363 -19.90 1.57 -27.21
N GLY A 364 -19.38 0.43 -26.75
CA GLY A 364 -19.77 -0.15 -25.47
C GLY A 364 -19.22 -1.55 -25.26
N VAL A 365 -19.93 -2.31 -24.42
CA VAL A 365 -19.67 -3.71 -24.13
C VAL A 365 -20.86 -4.59 -24.52
N THR A 366 -20.58 -5.86 -24.72
CA THR A 366 -21.56 -6.93 -24.77
C THR A 366 -21.13 -7.97 -23.74
N VAL A 367 -21.96 -8.23 -22.72
CA VAL A 367 -21.61 -9.02 -21.53
C VAL A 367 -22.51 -10.24 -21.34
N ARG A 368 -21.97 -11.29 -20.72
CA ARG A 368 -22.68 -12.54 -20.36
C ARG A 368 -22.03 -13.15 -19.11
N ASN A 369 -22.79 -13.63 -18.14
CA ASN A 369 -22.29 -14.01 -16.79
C ASN A 369 -21.99 -15.52 -16.64
N ASP A 370 -22.01 -16.27 -17.73
CA ASP A 370 -21.79 -17.72 -17.79
C ASP A 370 -20.98 -18.11 -19.05
N GLY A 371 -20.85 -19.42 -19.33
CA GLY A 371 -20.16 -19.90 -20.52
C GLY A 371 -18.62 -19.75 -20.50
N PHE A 372 -18.01 -19.56 -19.33
CA PHE A 372 -16.58 -19.35 -19.16
C PHE A 372 -16.01 -20.13 -17.96
N THR A 373 -14.72 -20.47 -18.01
CA THR A 373 -13.98 -21.10 -16.90
C THR A 373 -12.91 -20.13 -16.40
N ALA A 374 -12.97 -19.78 -15.11
CA ALA A 374 -12.01 -18.90 -14.47
C ALA A 374 -10.54 -19.31 -14.73
N GLY A 375 -9.70 -18.34 -15.08
CA GLY A 375 -8.28 -18.55 -15.37
C GLY A 375 -7.97 -19.20 -16.73
N LYS A 376 -8.98 -19.46 -17.58
CA LYS A 376 -8.78 -19.86 -18.98
C LYS A 376 -8.97 -18.65 -19.91
N LEU A 377 -8.65 -18.83 -21.20
CA LEU A 377 -9.04 -17.89 -22.25
C LEU A 377 -10.55 -18.03 -22.52
N PRO A 378 -11.24 -16.96 -22.94
CA PRO A 378 -12.66 -17.03 -23.28
C PRO A 378 -12.86 -17.90 -24.54
N PRO A 379 -14.00 -18.61 -24.65
CA PRO A 379 -14.23 -19.59 -25.72
C PRO A 379 -14.38 -18.94 -27.10
N LEU A 380 -13.92 -19.64 -28.14
CA LEU A 380 -14.04 -19.23 -29.53
C LEU A 380 -14.71 -20.34 -30.35
N PRO A 381 -15.77 -20.05 -31.13
CA PRO A 381 -16.48 -18.77 -31.20
C PRO A 381 -17.19 -18.40 -29.88
N PRO A 382 -17.58 -17.12 -29.68
CA PRO A 382 -18.38 -16.72 -28.52
C PRO A 382 -19.70 -17.51 -28.43
N PRO A 383 -20.16 -17.91 -27.22
CA PRO A 383 -21.40 -18.65 -27.04
C PRO A 383 -22.62 -17.93 -27.60
N SER A 384 -23.66 -18.66 -28.01
CA SER A 384 -24.92 -18.11 -28.51
C SER A 384 -25.90 -17.77 -27.39
N GLY A 385 -26.62 -16.65 -27.54
CA GLY A 385 -27.69 -16.22 -26.62
C GLY A 385 -27.17 -15.59 -25.33
N GLY A 386 -28.07 -15.01 -24.53
CA GLY A 386 -27.77 -14.59 -23.16
C GLY A 386 -26.79 -13.41 -23.05
N TRP A 387 -26.64 -12.63 -24.12
CA TRP A 387 -25.75 -11.48 -24.16
C TRP A 387 -26.52 -10.17 -24.00
N GLN A 388 -26.02 -9.28 -23.14
CA GLN A 388 -26.55 -7.94 -22.98
C GLN A 388 -25.59 -6.90 -23.58
N ALA A 389 -26.05 -6.14 -24.57
CA ALA A 389 -25.32 -4.98 -25.09
C ALA A 389 -25.58 -3.76 -24.20
N ILE A 390 -24.51 -3.06 -23.80
CA ILE A 390 -24.55 -1.88 -22.92
C ILE A 390 -23.61 -0.81 -23.49
N PRO A 391 -24.10 0.39 -23.85
CA PRO A 391 -23.25 1.48 -24.32
C PRO A 391 -22.36 2.02 -23.19
N TRP A 392 -21.19 2.56 -23.51
CA TRP A 392 -20.27 3.10 -22.49
C TRP A 392 -20.91 4.19 -21.61
N SER A 393 -21.84 4.99 -22.15
CA SER A 393 -22.58 6.01 -21.40
C SER A 393 -23.52 5.45 -20.32
N ALA A 394 -23.90 4.17 -20.41
CA ALA A 394 -24.68 3.46 -19.39
C ALA A 394 -23.81 2.59 -18.46
N ARG A 395 -22.47 2.69 -18.56
CA ARG A 395 -21.51 1.95 -17.73
C ARG A 395 -20.92 2.86 -16.66
N GLY A 396 -21.36 2.71 -15.42
CA GLY A 396 -20.82 3.46 -14.28
C GLY A 396 -21.58 3.19 -12.99
N ASP A 397 -21.07 3.75 -11.90
CA ASP A 397 -21.68 3.77 -10.58
C ASP A 397 -21.68 5.21 -10.02
N ALA A 398 -22.05 5.40 -8.74
CA ALA A 398 -22.06 6.72 -8.10
C ALA A 398 -20.68 7.40 -8.00
N LEU A 399 -19.59 6.67 -8.24
CA LEU A 399 -18.20 7.13 -8.33
C LEU A 399 -17.73 7.23 -9.80
N GLY A 400 -18.65 7.24 -10.76
CA GLY A 400 -18.38 7.40 -12.19
C GLY A 400 -18.07 6.10 -12.93
N GLY A 401 -17.30 6.20 -14.01
CA GLY A 401 -16.94 5.05 -14.85
C GLY A 401 -16.09 4.01 -14.12
N LEU A 402 -16.38 2.73 -14.38
CA LEU A 402 -15.71 1.58 -13.75
C LEU A 402 -14.24 1.49 -14.18
N ASP A 403 -13.35 1.11 -13.27
CA ASP A 403 -11.90 1.08 -13.53
C ASP A 403 -11.51 0.06 -14.63
N LEU A 404 -12.18 -1.11 -14.69
CA LEU A 404 -12.04 -2.07 -15.81
C LEU A 404 -12.36 -1.42 -17.16
N ASP A 405 -13.44 -0.65 -17.22
CA ASP A 405 -13.99 -0.10 -18.46
C ASP A 405 -13.11 1.01 -19.00
N LEU A 406 -12.60 1.86 -18.12
CA LEU A 406 -11.66 2.92 -18.47
C LEU A 406 -10.36 2.34 -19.02
N LEU A 407 -9.85 1.27 -18.42
CA LEU A 407 -8.64 0.57 -18.85
C LEU A 407 -8.84 -0.13 -20.22
N LEU A 408 -9.99 -0.77 -20.44
CA LEU A 408 -10.35 -1.36 -21.74
C LEU A 408 -10.61 -0.31 -22.82
N ASN A 409 -11.34 0.76 -22.50
CA ASN A 409 -11.63 1.84 -23.44
C ASN A 409 -10.35 2.57 -23.87
N GLU A 410 -9.40 2.79 -22.95
CA GLU A 410 -8.07 3.31 -23.30
C GLU A 410 -7.30 2.32 -24.19
N ALA A 411 -7.30 1.02 -23.87
CA ALA A 411 -6.65 -0.01 -24.70
C ALA A 411 -7.20 -0.10 -26.13
N LEU A 412 -8.48 0.27 -26.31
CA LEU A 412 -9.13 0.41 -27.62
C LEU A 412 -8.77 1.74 -28.29
N ALA A 413 -8.73 2.84 -27.53
CA ALA A 413 -8.43 4.20 -28.01
C ALA A 413 -6.99 4.38 -28.51
N VAL A 414 -6.03 3.61 -27.98
CA VAL A 414 -4.63 3.57 -28.45
C VAL A 414 -4.45 2.83 -29.80
N SER A 415 -5.51 2.68 -30.59
CA SER A 415 -5.47 2.18 -31.97
C SER A 415 -6.03 3.22 -32.95
N GLY A 416 -5.25 3.57 -33.96
CA GLY A 416 -5.61 4.64 -34.88
C GLY A 416 -4.78 4.63 -36.16
N THR A 417 -5.32 5.21 -37.22
CA THR A 417 -4.64 5.39 -38.50
C THR A 417 -3.92 6.73 -38.62
N GLY A 418 -4.39 7.76 -37.89
CA GLY A 418 -3.73 9.06 -37.79
C GLY A 418 -2.51 9.03 -36.87
N LYS A 419 -1.54 9.89 -37.19
CA LYS A 419 -0.43 10.26 -36.31
C LYS A 419 -0.91 11.33 -35.32
N ASP A 420 -0.53 11.22 -34.06
CA ASP A 420 -0.79 12.26 -33.05
C ASP A 420 0.20 13.43 -33.20
N ASP A 421 -0.15 14.60 -32.68
CA ASP A 421 0.79 15.72 -32.69
C ASP A 421 1.92 15.50 -31.68
N ALA A 422 3.16 15.50 -32.18
CA ALA A 422 4.35 15.35 -31.37
C ALA A 422 4.61 16.58 -30.47
N GLN A 423 4.18 17.78 -30.86
CA GLN A 423 4.33 18.98 -30.04
C GLN A 423 3.35 18.96 -28.85
N ALA A 424 2.06 18.69 -29.09
CA ALA A 424 1.10 18.45 -28.01
C ALA A 424 1.55 17.34 -27.04
N LEU A 425 2.13 16.25 -27.56
CA LEU A 425 2.71 15.18 -26.72
C LEU A 425 3.97 15.62 -25.96
N ARG A 426 4.80 16.51 -26.52
CA ARG A 426 5.97 17.10 -25.84
C ARG A 426 5.58 17.89 -24.59
N GLU A 427 4.39 18.47 -24.61
CA GLU A 427 3.81 19.28 -23.52
C GLU A 427 3.02 18.43 -22.53
N ALA A 428 2.19 17.50 -23.01
CA ALA A 428 1.28 16.70 -22.17
C ALA A 428 1.90 15.42 -21.58
N ALA A 429 2.99 14.89 -22.14
CA ALA A 429 3.58 13.63 -21.71
C ALA A 429 4.84 13.79 -20.82
N LEU A 430 4.97 12.90 -19.84
CA LEU A 430 6.17 12.77 -19.00
C LEU A 430 6.72 11.35 -19.08
N TRP A 431 8.05 11.22 -19.18
CA TRP A 431 8.76 9.96 -18.99
C TRP A 431 8.95 9.74 -17.50
N LEU A 432 8.65 8.53 -17.02
CA LEU A 432 8.60 8.19 -15.60
C LEU A 432 9.78 7.34 -15.14
N ARG A 433 10.10 6.28 -15.89
CA ARG A 433 11.20 5.33 -15.64
C ARG A 433 11.45 4.45 -16.86
N ARG A 434 12.58 3.74 -16.88
CA ARG A 434 12.80 2.55 -17.72
C ARG A 434 12.41 1.30 -16.95
N ASP A 435 11.70 0.38 -17.58
CA ASP A 435 11.24 -0.89 -17.02
C ASP A 435 11.71 -2.10 -17.85
N THR A 436 11.47 -3.28 -17.31
CA THR A 436 11.61 -4.56 -18.02
C THR A 436 10.29 -5.30 -17.95
N LEU A 437 9.73 -5.70 -19.09
CA LEU A 437 8.46 -6.41 -19.19
C LEU A 437 8.60 -7.50 -20.27
N GLY A 438 8.16 -8.73 -19.96
CA GLY A 438 8.32 -9.88 -20.88
C GLY A 438 9.78 -10.18 -21.26
N GLY A 439 10.74 -9.87 -20.39
CA GLY A 439 12.18 -9.99 -20.67
C GLY A 439 12.79 -8.86 -21.52
N GLY A 440 11.97 -7.96 -22.08
CA GLY A 440 12.43 -6.84 -22.90
C GLY A 440 12.41 -5.49 -22.15
N PRO A 441 13.32 -4.55 -22.49
CA PRO A 441 13.29 -3.21 -21.92
C PRO A 441 12.16 -2.37 -22.54
N VAL A 442 11.47 -1.62 -21.70
CA VAL A 442 10.38 -0.70 -22.06
C VAL A 442 10.59 0.65 -21.39
N ASN A 443 10.07 1.72 -21.98
CA ASN A 443 10.00 3.03 -21.35
C ASN A 443 8.58 3.26 -20.83
N VAL A 444 8.47 3.80 -19.61
CA VAL A 444 7.18 4.12 -18.98
C VAL A 444 6.91 5.61 -19.13
N TYR A 445 5.78 5.93 -19.75
CA TYR A 445 5.28 7.28 -19.92
C TYR A 445 3.96 7.46 -19.19
N GLU A 446 3.64 8.69 -18.85
CA GLU A 446 2.27 9.13 -18.65
C GLU A 446 1.93 10.20 -19.68
N ILE A 447 0.64 10.32 -20.02
CA ILE A 447 0.11 11.33 -20.93
C ILE A 447 -1.09 11.92 -20.23
N ALA A 448 -0.99 13.17 -19.77
CA ALA A 448 -2.08 13.84 -19.07
C ALA A 448 -3.24 14.13 -20.03
N LYS A 449 -4.47 13.77 -19.66
CA LYS A 449 -5.67 14.01 -20.46
C LYS A 449 -6.77 14.66 -19.61
N GLY A 450 -7.45 15.68 -20.15
CA GLY A 450 -8.67 16.24 -19.57
C GLY A 450 -8.56 16.56 -18.07
N ALA A 451 -9.15 15.72 -17.22
CA ALA A 451 -9.13 15.86 -15.76
C ALA A 451 -7.74 15.77 -15.10
N ASP A 452 -6.71 15.30 -15.80
CA ASP A 452 -5.31 15.32 -15.30
C ASP A 452 -4.66 16.72 -15.41
N VAL A 453 -5.23 17.63 -16.20
CA VAL A 453 -4.62 18.95 -16.48
C VAL A 453 -4.61 19.81 -15.23
N GLY A 454 -3.43 20.32 -14.85
CA GLY A 454 -3.21 21.04 -13.58
C GLY A 454 -2.91 20.13 -12.38
N GLY A 455 -2.94 18.80 -12.55
CA GLY A 455 -2.53 17.84 -11.54
C GLY A 455 -1.02 17.81 -11.28
N ALA A 456 -0.62 17.06 -10.25
CA ALA A 456 0.80 16.87 -9.93
C ALA A 456 1.53 16.06 -11.01
N ARG A 457 2.79 16.42 -11.30
CA ARG A 457 3.66 15.68 -12.23
C ARG A 457 3.91 14.25 -11.71
N GLY A 458 3.73 13.22 -12.54
CA GLY A 458 3.79 11.81 -12.13
C GLY A 458 2.48 11.22 -11.62
N ALA A 459 1.40 12.01 -11.63
CA ALA A 459 0.11 11.64 -11.04
C ALA A 459 -1.04 11.43 -12.05
N ALA A 460 -0.79 11.52 -13.36
CA ALA A 460 -1.83 11.34 -14.37
C ALA A 460 -2.47 9.94 -14.29
N ARG A 461 -3.70 9.83 -14.78
CA ARG A 461 -4.55 8.66 -14.55
C ARG A 461 -4.10 7.39 -15.29
N ILE A 462 -3.47 7.52 -16.46
CA ILE A 462 -2.98 6.39 -17.27
C ILE A 462 -1.45 6.48 -17.48
N ARG A 463 -0.79 5.33 -17.35
CA ARG A 463 0.60 5.11 -17.74
C ARG A 463 0.72 4.06 -18.85
N TYR A 464 1.76 4.20 -19.68
CA TYR A 464 1.98 3.46 -20.91
C TYR A 464 3.40 2.87 -20.92
N TRP A 465 3.53 1.55 -21.01
CA TRP A 465 4.82 0.86 -21.17
C TRP A 465 5.02 0.59 -22.65
N MET A 466 5.92 1.35 -23.27
CA MET A 466 6.20 1.27 -24.70
C MET A 466 7.56 0.60 -24.92
N ASP A 467 7.61 -0.37 -25.81
CA ASP A 467 8.86 -1.05 -26.19
C ASP A 467 9.74 -0.20 -27.13
N ARG A 468 10.89 -0.77 -27.54
CA ARG A 468 11.82 -0.13 -28.49
C ARG A 468 11.23 0.09 -29.90
N ALA A 469 10.23 -0.70 -30.31
CA ALA A 469 9.55 -0.54 -31.60
C ALA A 469 8.47 0.55 -31.55
N GLY A 470 8.16 1.09 -30.36
CA GLY A 470 7.07 2.03 -30.17
C GLY A 470 5.70 1.37 -30.04
N VAL A 471 5.66 0.07 -29.70
CA VAL A 471 4.43 -0.70 -29.48
C VAL A 471 4.15 -0.82 -27.99
N LEU A 472 2.89 -0.68 -27.62
CA LEU A 472 2.41 -0.76 -26.24
C LEU A 472 2.45 -2.20 -25.71
N ARG A 473 2.99 -2.39 -24.50
CA ARG A 473 3.10 -3.69 -23.81
C ARG A 473 2.30 -3.76 -22.51
N ARG A 474 2.05 -2.62 -21.86
CA ARG A 474 1.18 -2.51 -20.68
C ARG A 474 0.49 -1.14 -20.64
N LEU A 475 -0.76 -1.13 -20.20
CA LEU A 475 -1.41 0.03 -19.60
C LEU A 475 -1.54 -0.16 -18.10
N GLU A 476 -1.36 0.92 -17.35
CA GLU A 476 -1.65 0.95 -15.91
C GLU A 476 -2.59 2.14 -15.65
N LEU A 477 -3.72 1.85 -15.01
CA LEU A 477 -4.74 2.82 -14.60
C LEU A 477 -4.61 3.07 -13.10
N ARG A 478 -4.44 4.33 -12.70
CA ARG A 478 -4.66 4.75 -11.31
C ARG A 478 -6.16 4.65 -11.02
N THR A 479 -6.54 3.73 -10.14
CA THR A 479 -7.94 3.46 -9.80
C THR A 479 -8.53 4.59 -8.98
N ARG A 480 -9.86 4.61 -8.87
CA ARG A 480 -10.60 5.53 -7.99
C ARG A 480 -10.20 5.45 -6.50
N THR A 481 -9.58 4.34 -6.09
CA THR A 481 -9.05 4.10 -4.73
C THR A 481 -7.57 4.50 -4.57
N GLY A 482 -6.93 5.01 -5.62
CA GLY A 482 -5.51 5.38 -5.64
C GLY A 482 -4.54 4.22 -5.88
N ALA A 483 -5.05 2.99 -5.96
CA ALA A 483 -4.29 1.80 -6.34
C ALA A 483 -4.06 1.79 -7.87
N PHE A 484 -3.47 0.72 -8.39
CA PHE A 484 -3.24 0.58 -9.82
C PHE A 484 -3.81 -0.73 -10.37
N ALA A 485 -4.56 -0.61 -11.46
CA ALA A 485 -5.00 -1.72 -12.30
C ALA A 485 -4.07 -1.85 -13.51
N GLN A 486 -3.78 -3.07 -13.95
CA GLN A 486 -2.89 -3.34 -15.09
C GLN A 486 -3.65 -4.06 -16.20
N LEU A 487 -3.30 -3.73 -17.45
CA LEU A 487 -3.62 -4.51 -18.64
C LEU A 487 -2.30 -4.77 -19.36
N ASP A 488 -1.83 -6.01 -19.27
CA ASP A 488 -0.65 -6.49 -19.99
C ASP A 488 -1.04 -6.99 -21.38
N ILE A 489 -0.20 -6.69 -22.37
CA ILE A 489 -0.38 -7.06 -23.78
C ILE A 489 0.81 -7.92 -24.20
N THR A 490 0.51 -9.11 -24.70
CA THR A 490 1.45 -9.98 -25.42
C THR A 490 1.08 -9.98 -26.90
N PRO A 491 1.68 -9.07 -27.71
CA PRO A 491 1.49 -9.04 -29.15
C PRO A 491 1.73 -10.38 -29.84
N GLY A 492 0.89 -10.68 -30.83
CA GLY A 492 0.89 -11.94 -31.56
C GLY A 492 -0.45 -12.13 -32.29
N ASP A 493 -0.67 -13.32 -32.85
CA ASP A 493 -1.87 -13.58 -33.64
C ASP A 493 -3.15 -13.45 -32.82
N VAL A 494 -4.10 -12.70 -33.39
CA VAL A 494 -5.43 -12.50 -32.83
C VAL A 494 -6.42 -13.33 -33.64
N PRO A 495 -7.15 -14.27 -33.02
CA PRO A 495 -8.20 -15.02 -33.71
C PRO A 495 -9.42 -14.12 -33.98
N THR A 496 -10.27 -14.49 -34.94
CA THR A 496 -11.46 -13.71 -35.31
C THR A 496 -12.40 -13.50 -34.11
N LEU A 497 -12.46 -12.27 -33.60
CA LEU A 497 -13.29 -11.88 -32.45
C LEU A 497 -14.72 -11.53 -32.89
N SER A 498 -15.42 -12.52 -33.44
CA SER A 498 -16.80 -12.42 -33.96
C SER A 498 -17.75 -11.72 -32.98
N ARG A 499 -18.78 -11.04 -33.51
CA ARG A 499 -19.88 -10.54 -32.67
C ARG A 499 -20.69 -11.73 -32.14
N PRO A 500 -21.05 -11.76 -30.84
CA PRO A 500 -21.96 -12.78 -30.34
C PRO A 500 -23.34 -12.65 -31.00
N ARG A 501 -24.06 -13.78 -31.08
CA ARG A 501 -25.50 -13.76 -31.38
C ARG A 501 -26.22 -13.50 -30.06
N LEU A 502 -26.97 -12.41 -30.00
CA LEU A 502 -27.72 -11.96 -28.82
C LEU A 502 -28.76 -13.02 -28.38
#